data_AF-A0A8S2VJF0-F1
#
_entry.id   AF-A0A8S2VJF0-F1
#
_cell.length_a   1.000
_cell.length_b   1.000
_cell.length_c   1.000
_cell.angle_alpha   90.00
_cell.angle_beta   90.00
_cell.angle_gamma   90.00
#
_symmetry.space_group_name_H-M   'P 1'
#
loop_
_entity.id
_entity.type
_entity.pdbx_description
1 polymer ?
#
loop_
_entity_poly.entity_id
_entity_poly.type
_entity_poly.pdbx_seq_one_letter_code
_entity_poly.pdbx_strand_id
1 'polypeptide(L)' 'PFTPVINDTVSQENKALTAKTAEEIVKFMREGWKLRSPQLIISVTGGAQLFEWTSPSMENAFQKGLTSAAVTTGDNNIH' A
#
# COMPACT_ATOMS: atom_id res chain seq x y z
N PRO A 1 5.47 24.24 9.16
CA PRO A 1 4.12 23.66 8.95
C PRO A 1 4.06 22.86 7.64
N PHE A 2 4.22 21.55 7.75
CA PHE A 2 4.07 20.63 6.62
C PHE A 2 2.60 20.23 6.57
N THR A 3 1.83 20.76 5.62
CA THR A 3 0.49 20.26 5.32
C THR A 3 0.64 19.10 4.37
N PRO A 4 0.33 17.85 4.78
CA PRO A 4 0.29 16.75 3.85
C PRO A 4 -0.84 17.03 2.86
N VAL A 5 -0.50 17.22 1.59
CA VAL A 5 -1.46 17.16 0.50
C VAL A 5 -1.78 15.68 0.33
N ILE A 6 -2.77 15.21 1.10
CA ILE A 6 -3.39 13.92 0.87
C ILE A 6 -4.21 14.11 -0.41
N ASN A 7 -3.68 13.67 -1.55
CA ASN A 7 -4.52 13.45 -2.72
C ASN A 7 -5.60 12.46 -2.29
N ASP A 8 -6.87 12.87 -2.34
CA ASP A 8 -8.05 12.08 -2.02
C ASP A 8 -8.09 10.81 -2.88
N THR A 9 -7.35 9.80 -2.44
CA THR A 9 -7.35 8.47 -3.04
C THR A 9 -8.42 7.72 -2.28
N VAL A 10 -9.62 7.68 -2.85
CA VAL A 10 -10.84 7.03 -2.38
C VAL A 10 -10.58 5.97 -1.29
N SER A 11 -10.82 6.34 -0.03
CA SER A 11 -10.88 5.38 1.07
C SER A 11 -12.19 4.60 0.97
N GLN A 12 -12.16 3.42 0.35
CA GLN A 12 -13.33 2.55 0.26
C GLN A 12 -13.48 1.71 1.53
N GLU A 13 -14.28 2.20 2.47
CA GLU A 13 -14.71 1.41 3.63
C GLU A 13 -15.82 0.42 3.23
N ASN A 14 -15.50 -0.87 3.16
CA ASN A 14 -16.49 -1.93 2.87
C ASN A 14 -17.13 -2.44 4.16
N LYS A 15 -18.37 -2.01 4.44
CA LYS A 15 -19.21 -2.42 5.58
C LYS A 15 -19.88 -3.81 5.46
N ALA A 16 -19.27 -4.78 4.77
CA ALA A 16 -19.87 -6.10 4.57
C ALA A 16 -18.87 -7.25 4.76
N LEU A 17 -18.42 -7.46 6.00
CA LEU A 17 -17.73 -8.68 6.43
C LEU A 17 -18.76 -9.76 6.78
N THR A 18 -19.52 -10.22 5.78
CA THR A 18 -20.04 -11.59 5.79
C THR A 18 -18.87 -12.47 5.36
N ALA A 19 -18.60 -13.58 6.03
CA ALA A 19 -17.39 -14.40 5.84
C ALA A 19 -17.10 -14.68 4.36
N LYS A 20 -16.20 -13.89 3.76
CA LYS A 20 -15.70 -14.05 2.40
C LYS A 20 -14.37 -14.77 2.47
N THR A 21 -14.23 -15.81 1.68
CA THR A 21 -12.98 -16.52 1.46
C THR A 21 -11.93 -15.57 0.86
N ALA A 22 -10.64 -15.91 1.00
CA ALA A 22 -9.57 -15.11 0.40
C ALA A 22 -9.72 -15.02 -1.12
N GLU A 23 -10.20 -16.10 -1.74
CA GLU A 23 -10.49 -16.21 -3.16
C GLU A 23 -11.57 -15.23 -3.60
N GLU A 24 -12.66 -15.10 -2.84
CA GLU A 24 -13.72 -14.13 -3.11
C GLU A 24 -13.25 -12.69 -2.99
N ILE A 25 -12.38 -12.40 -2.02
CA ILE A 25 -11.79 -11.06 -1.84
C ILE A 25 -10.86 -10.74 -3.01
N VAL A 26 -9.99 -11.67 -3.40
CA VAL A 26 -9.08 -11.51 -4.54
C VAL A 26 -9.88 -11.34 -5.84
N LYS A 27 -10.95 -12.10 -6.03
CA LYS A 27 -11.86 -11.95 -7.16
C LYS A 27 -12.51 -10.58 -7.17
N PHE A 28 -13.02 -10.12 -6.03
CA PHE A 28 -13.64 -8.80 -5.90
C PHE A 28 -12.64 -7.67 -6.19
N MET A 29 -11.41 -7.76 -5.70
CA MET A 29 -10.35 -6.79 -6.00
C MET A 29 -10.03 -6.72 -7.50
N ARG A 30 -9.98 -7.86 -8.20
CA ARG A 30 -9.68 -7.90 -9.63
C ARG A 30 -10.86 -7.45 -10.49
N GLU A 31 -12.05 -7.98 -10.24
CA GLU A 31 -13.21 -7.80 -11.12
C GLU A 31 -14.04 -6.58 -10.74
N GLY A 32 -14.26 -6.36 -9.44
CA GLY A 32 -15.05 -5.24 -8.93
C GLY A 32 -14.26 -3.93 -8.96
N TRP A 33 -13.06 -3.93 -8.36
CA TRP A 33 -12.19 -2.75 -8.32
C TRP A 33 -11.29 -2.58 -9.54
N LYS A 34 -11.28 -3.56 -10.46
CA LYS A 34 -10.47 -3.52 -11.69
C LYS A 34 -8.97 -3.36 -11.42
N LEU A 35 -8.48 -3.88 -10.29
CA LEU A 35 -7.06 -3.85 -9.96
C LEU A 35 -6.29 -4.84 -10.85
N ARG A 36 -5.14 -4.39 -11.37
CA ARG A 36 -4.20 -5.27 -12.07
C ARG A 36 -3.62 -6.29 -11.09
N SER A 37 -3.28 -7.48 -11.59
CA SER A 37 -2.57 -8.47 -10.79
C SER A 37 -1.20 -7.92 -10.38
N PRO A 38 -0.86 -7.91 -9.08
CA PRO A 38 0.45 -7.44 -8.64
C PRO A 38 1.55 -8.41 -9.09
N GLN A 39 2.74 -7.87 -9.35
CA GLN A 39 3.95 -8.67 -9.62
C GLN A 39 4.78 -8.92 -8.36
N LEU A 40 4.59 -8.08 -7.34
CA LEU A 40 5.22 -8.17 -6.03
C LEU A 40 4.22 -7.72 -4.96
N ILE A 41 4.20 -8.43 -3.83
CA ILE A 41 3.44 -8.05 -2.65
C ILE A 41 4.45 -7.76 -1.54
N ILE A 42 4.41 -6.55 -0.98
CA ILE A 42 5.24 -6.14 0.15
C ILE A 42 4.34 -6.03 1.38
N SER A 43 4.65 -6.79 2.42
CA SER A 43 3.96 -6.71 3.72
C SER A 43 4.86 -6.01 4.72
N VAL A 44 4.41 -4.83 5.20
CA VAL A 44 5.11 -4.08 6.24
C VAL A 44 4.49 -4.44 7.58
N THR A 45 5.28 -5.02 8.47
CA THR A 45 4.89 -5.39 9.83
C THR A 45 5.77 -4.65 10.84
N GLY A 46 5.27 -4.49 12.07
CA GLY A 46 5.97 -3.76 13.13
C GLY A 46 5.19 -3.76 14.43
N GLY A 47 5.66 -2.98 15.41
CA GLY A 47 4.91 -2.75 16.65
C GLY A 47 3.64 -1.95 16.38
N ALA A 48 2.54 -2.31 17.04
CA ALA A 48 1.28 -1.56 16.96
C ALA A 48 1.30 -0.25 17.78
N GLN A 49 2.34 -0.04 18.58
CA GLN A 49 2.55 1.16 19.37
C GLN A 49 3.22 2.24 18.51
N LEU A 50 2.94 3.51 18.82
CA LEU A 50 3.65 4.63 18.20
C LEU A 50 5.14 4.48 18.49
N PHE A 51 5.96 4.54 17.44
CA PHE A 51 7.41 4.56 17.54
C PHE A 51 7.92 5.81 16.85
N GLU A 52 9.06 6.32 17.34
CA GLU A 52 9.77 7.41 16.70
C GLU A 52 11.05 6.87 16.07
N TRP A 53 11.37 7.35 14.88
CA TRP A 53 12.64 7.07 14.27
C TRP A 53 13.74 7.76 15.07
N THR A 54 14.74 6.99 15.51
CA THR A 54 15.91 7.55 16.21
C THR A 54 16.83 8.34 15.28
N SER A 55 16.69 8.15 13.96
CA SER A 55 17.48 8.85 12.94
C SER A 55 16.59 9.33 11.78
N PRO A 56 16.57 10.64 11.50
CA PRO A 56 15.87 11.19 10.33
C PRO A 56 16.40 10.64 9.00
N SER A 57 17.68 10.27 8.93
CA SER A 57 18.24 9.68 7.70
C SER A 57 17.73 8.27 7.46
N MET A 58 17.46 7.51 8.53
CA MET A 58 16.90 6.17 8.45
C MET A 58 15.45 6.20 7.98
N GLU A 59 14.64 7.09 8.55
CA GLU A 59 13.26 7.33 8.10
C GLU A 59 13.22 7.65 6.61
N ASN A 60 14.04 8.61 6.17
CA ASN A 60 14.12 9.02 4.77
C ASN A 60 14.57 7.88 3.84
N ALA A 61 15.57 7.09 4.25
CA ALA A 61 16.06 5.97 3.47
C ALA A 61 15.01 4.85 3.35
N PHE A 62 14.34 4.52 4.45
CA PHE A 62 13.27 3.52 4.48
C PHE A 62 12.11 3.94 3.57
N GLN A 63 11.63 5.18 3.70
CA GLN A 63 10.56 5.71 2.87
C GLN A 63 10.92 5.68 1.38
N LYS A 64 12.10 6.20 1.01
CA LYS A 64 12.55 6.22 -0.39
C LYS A 64 12.70 4.83 -0.98
N GLY A 65 13.31 3.91 -0.24
CA GLY A 65 13.52 2.53 -0.69
C GLY A 65 12.20 1.81 -0.92
N LEU A 66 11.28 1.89 0.05
CA LEU A 66 9.98 1.22 -0.03
C LEU A 66 9.13 1.77 -1.19
N THR A 67 9.06 3.10 -1.34
CA THR A 67 8.34 3.72 -2.45
C THR A 67 8.96 3.36 -3.80
N SER A 68 10.29 3.42 -3.92
CA SER A 68 10.98 3.09 -5.17
C SER A 68 10.74 1.64 -5.59
N ALA A 69 10.80 0.68 -4.66
CA ALA A 69 10.51 -0.73 -4.94
C ALA A 69 9.07 -0.95 -5.42
N ALA A 70 8.09 -0.30 -4.77
CA ALA A 70 6.69 -0.40 -5.15
C ALA A 70 6.41 0.18 -6.55
N VAL A 71 6.99 1.34 -6.87
CA VAL A 71 6.82 2.01 -8.16
C VAL A 71 7.50 1.22 -9.28
N THR A 72 8.77 0.89 -9.12
CA THR A 72 9.56 0.23 -10.18
C THR A 72 9.06 -1.17 -10.52
N THR A 73 8.43 -1.87 -9.58
CA THR A 73 7.87 -3.21 -9.82
C THR A 73 6.41 -3.18 -10.30
N GLY A 74 5.67 -2.12 -9.96
CA GLY A 74 4.26 -1.95 -10.36
C GLY A 74 4.07 -1.27 -11.73
N ASP A 75 5.08 -0.53 -12.19
CA ASP A 75 5.00 0.33 -13.35
C ASP A 75 5.83 -0.23 -14.51
N ASN A 76 5.28 -1.19 -15.25
CA ASN A 76 5.90 -1.76 -16.45
C ASN A 76 5.80 -0.86 -17.69
N ASN A 77 5.84 0.47 -17.52
CA ASN A 77 5.95 1.45 -18.60
C ASN A 77 7.39 2.01 -18.69
N ILE A 78 8.39 1.15 -18.48
CA ILE A 78 9.78 1.47 -18.84
C ILE A 78 9.94 1.04 -20.31
N HIS A 79 9.60 1.97 -21.21
CA HIS A 79 10.09 1.99 -22.59
C HIS A 79 11.28 2.96 -22.68
#